data_AF-A0A2N4YNT7-F1
#
_entry.id   AF-A0A2N4YNT7-F1
#
_cell.length_a   1.000
_cell.length_b   1.000
_cell.length_c   1.000
_cell.angle_alpha   90.00
_cell.angle_beta   90.00
_cell.angle_gamma   90.00
#
_symmetry.space_group_name_H-M   'P 1'
#
loop_
_entity.id
_entity.type
_entity.pdbx_description
1 polymer ?
#
loop_
_entity_poly.entity_id
_entity_poly.type
_entity_poly.pdbx_seq_one_letter_code
_entity_poly.pdbx_strand_id
1 'polypeptide(L)' 'MHKNWNYSNKPLANLESLFKMLETNEERLTYLLKNKRKYFKTVPVIRKGKKRTTYKVVGELLKVHELIKQRIFSKISLPE' A
#
# COMPACT_ATOMS: atom_id res chain seq x y z
N MET A 1 5.80 15.16 19.01
CA MET A 1 7.07 14.56 18.56
C MET A 1 7.07 14.52 17.03
N HIS A 2 7.71 15.50 16.39
CA HIS A 2 7.90 15.47 14.94
C HIS A 2 9.09 14.55 14.65
N LYS A 3 8.79 13.36 14.10
CA LYS A 3 9.85 12.49 13.57
C LYS A 3 10.36 13.14 12.29
N ASN A 4 11.61 13.59 12.29
CA ASN A 4 12.27 14.16 11.11
C ASN A 4 12.51 13.04 10.09
N TRP A 5 11.53 12.81 9.21
CA TRP A 5 11.64 11.84 8.14
C TRP A 5 12.46 12.46 7.01
N ASN A 6 13.62 11.87 6.70
CA ASN A 6 14.43 12.30 5.58
C ASN A 6 14.08 11.45 4.34
N TYR A 7 13.29 12.01 3.43
CA TYR A 7 13.00 11.38 2.15
C TYR A 7 14.03 11.90 1.14
N SER A 8 15.00 11.06 0.77
CA SER A 8 16.17 11.46 -0.02
C SER A 8 15.86 11.87 -1.47
N ASN A 9 14.67 11.50 -1.97
CA ASN A 9 14.22 11.86 -3.30
C ASN A 9 13.30 13.07 -3.23
N LYS A 10 13.34 13.97 -4.23
CA LYS A 10 12.40 15.11 -4.32
C LYS A 10 10.96 14.66 -4.00
N PRO A 11 10.18 15.45 -3.23
CA PRO A 11 8.78 15.11 -2.96
C PRO A 11 8.05 14.86 -4.27
N LEU A 12 7.11 13.91 -4.28
CA LEU A 12 6.26 13.64 -5.45
C LEU A 12 5.62 14.95 -5.89
N ALA A 13 6.09 15.50 -7.01
CA ALA A 13 5.83 16.89 -7.38
C ALA A 13 4.38 17.14 -7.79
N ASN A 14 3.67 16.08 -8.22
CA ASN A 14 2.26 16.13 -8.60
C ASN A 14 1.60 14.73 -8.57
N LEU A 15 0.27 14.71 -8.66
CA LEU A 15 -0.53 13.48 -8.67
C LEU A 15 -0.22 12.58 -9.89
N GLU A 16 0.13 13.17 -11.03
CA GLU A 16 0.47 12.40 -12.24
C GLU A 16 1.74 11.55 -12.04
N SER A 17 2.74 12.10 -11.34
CA SER A 17 3.96 11.36 -10.98
C SER A 17 3.64 10.22 -10.02
N LEU A 18 2.73 10.43 -9.07
CA LEU A 18 2.24 9.38 -8.18
C LEU A 18 1.53 8.27 -8.97
N PHE A 19 0.65 8.62 -9.91
CA PHE A 19 -0.05 7.68 -10.78
C PHE A 19 0.88 6.85 -11.63
N LYS A 20 1.89 7.46 -12.27
CA LYS A 20 2.94 6.74 -13.01
C LYS A 20 3.71 5.79 -12.11
N MET A 21 4.09 6.23 -10.92
CA MET A 21 4.81 5.40 -9.96
C MET A 21 3.96 4.26 -9.41
N LEU A 22 2.65 4.43 -9.27
CA LEU A 22 1.73 3.38 -8.81
C LEU A 22 1.09 2.59 -9.95
N GLU A 23 1.51 2.82 -11.20
CA GLU A 23 1.00 2.15 -12.41
C GLU A 23 -0.53 2.14 -12.48
N THR A 24 -1.13 3.26 -12.10
CA THR A 24 -2.59 3.43 -11.98
C THR A 24 -2.99 4.84 -12.38
N ASN A 25 -4.28 5.14 -12.31
CA ASN A 25 -4.83 6.48 -12.53
C ASN A 25 -5.99 6.75 -11.57
N GLU A 26 -6.54 7.95 -11.62
CA GLU A 26 -7.63 8.39 -10.75
C GLU A 26 -8.89 7.52 -10.91
N GLU A 27 -9.30 7.24 -12.16
CA GLU A 27 -10.49 6.43 -12.45
C GLU A 27 -10.37 5.03 -11.84
N ARG A 28 -9.22 4.38 -12.02
CA ARG A 28 -8.96 3.03 -11.51
C ARG A 28 -8.88 3.03 -9.98
N LEU A 29 -8.22 4.00 -9.37
CA LEU A 29 -8.21 4.13 -7.90
C LEU A 29 -9.60 4.37 -7.33
N THR A 30 -10.41 5.20 -7.98
CA THR A 30 -11.80 5.48 -7.59
C THR A 30 -12.65 4.21 -7.70
N TYR A 31 -12.48 3.44 -8.78
CA TYR A 31 -13.12 2.14 -8.95
C TYR A 31 -12.71 1.15 -7.86
N LEU A 32 -11.41 1.04 -7.57
CA LEU A 32 -10.88 0.16 -6.51
C LEU A 32 -11.45 0.55 -5.14
N LEU A 33 -11.54 1.85 -4.85
CA LEU A 33 -12.08 2.35 -3.59
C LEU A 33 -13.56 2.01 -3.44
N LYS A 34 -14.36 2.23 -4.50
CA LYS A 34 -15.78 1.87 -4.54
C LYS A 34 -16.01 0.37 -4.34
N ASN A 35 -15.10 -0.45 -4.86
CA ASN A 35 -15.18 -1.92 -4.82
C ASN A 35 -14.32 -2.56 -3.72
N LYS A 36 -13.76 -1.79 -2.79
CA LYS A 36 -12.70 -2.24 -1.86
C LYS A 36 -13.01 -3.55 -1.14
N ARG A 37 -14.27 -3.77 -0.74
CA ARG A 37 -14.72 -4.98 -0.03
C ARG A 37 -14.43 -6.27 -0.79
N LYS A 38 -14.47 -6.25 -2.14
CA LYS A 38 -14.21 -7.42 -2.98
C LYS A 38 -12.76 -7.90 -2.90
N TYR A 39 -11.84 -7.03 -2.48
CA TYR A 39 -10.41 -7.32 -2.41
C TYR A 39 -9.96 -7.80 -1.03
N PHE A 40 -10.83 -7.82 -0.02
CA PHE A 40 -10.52 -8.38 1.30
C PHE A 40 -11.04 -9.81 1.38
N LYS A 41 -10.12 -10.77 1.54
CA LYS A 41 -10.46 -12.18 1.76
C LYS A 41 -10.11 -12.59 3.18
N THR A 42 -11.01 -13.31 3.84
CA THR A 42 -10.70 -13.98 5.09
C THR A 42 -9.83 -15.21 4.81
N VAL A 43 -8.79 -15.39 5.61
CA VAL A 43 -7.88 -16.53 5.52
C VAL A 43 -7.61 -17.07 6.92
N PRO A 44 -7.67 -18.39 7.11
CA PRO A 44 -7.25 -19.00 8.36
C PRO A 44 -5.72 -18.95 8.49
N VAL A 45 -5.23 -18.56 9.66
CA VAL A 45 -3.81 -18.53 9.99
C VAL A 45 -3.61 -19.20 11.35
N ILE A 46 -2.56 -19.99 11.47
CA ILE A 46 -2.15 -20.59 12.74
C ILE A 46 -1.15 -19.64 13.39
N ARG A 47 -1.46 -19.10 14.58
CA ARG A 47 -0.53 -18.32 15.40
C ARG A 47 -0.48 -18.88 16.80
N LYS A 48 0.73 -19.18 17.29
CA LYS A 48 0.97 -19.74 18.63
C LYS A 48 0.07 -20.96 18.92
N GLY A 49 -0.02 -21.89 17.96
CA GLY A 49 -0.85 -23.10 18.07
C GLY A 49 -2.37 -22.90 17.95
N LYS A 50 -2.87 -21.67 17.85
CA LYS A 50 -4.31 -21.38 17.72
C LYS A 50 -4.68 -20.98 16.29
N LYS A 51 -5.75 -21.57 15.74
CA LYS A 51 -6.36 -21.15 14.48
C LYS A 51 -7.07 -19.81 14.69
N ARG A 52 -6.75 -18.82 13.86
CA ARG A 52 -7.40 -17.50 13.83
C ARG A 52 -7.77 -17.16 12.39
N THR A 53 -8.85 -16.41 12.21
CA THR A 53 -9.17 -15.81 10.92
C THR A 53 -8.50 -14.44 10.83
N THR A 54 -7.87 -14.14 9.70
CA THR A 54 -7.34 -12.82 9.40
C THR A 54 -7.82 -12.37 8.04
N TYR A 55 -7.59 -11.09 7.71
CA TYR A 55 -7.92 -10.54 6.40
C TYR A 55 -6.64 -10.41 5.58
N LYS A 56 -6.71 -10.85 4.32
CA LYS A 56 -5.69 -10.66 3.30
C LYS A 56 -6.27 -9.80 2.19
N VAL A 57 -5.51 -8.78 1.79
CA VAL A 57 -5.79 -7.99 0.60
C VAL A 57 -5.33 -8.79 -0.62
N VAL A 58 -6.13 -8.85 -1.67
CA VAL A 58 -5.84 -9.59 -2.90
C VAL A 58 -6.13 -8.76 -4.15
N GLY A 59 -5.74 -9.28 -5.31
CA GLY A 59 -6.07 -8.70 -6.62
C GLY A 59 -5.39 -7.34 -6.84
N GLU A 60 -6.08 -6.45 -7.54
CA GLU A 60 -5.52 -5.14 -7.92
C GLU A 60 -5.17 -4.26 -6.71
N LEU A 61 -5.97 -4.31 -5.64
CA LEU A 61 -5.68 -3.54 -4.43
C LEU A 61 -4.38 -4.01 -3.77
N LEU A 62 -4.05 -5.31 -3.86
CA LEU A 62 -2.76 -5.83 -3.38
C LEU A 62 -1.60 -5.31 -4.23
N LYS A 63 -1.75 -5.27 -5.56
CA LYS A 63 -0.72 -4.75 -6.47
C LYS A 63 -0.37 -3.28 -6.14
N VAL A 64 -1.38 -2.43 -5.97
CA VAL A 64 -1.17 -1.02 -5.59
C VAL A 64 -0.48 -0.93 -4.23
N HIS A 65 -0.88 -1.76 -3.26
CA HIS A 65 -0.23 -1.80 -1.95
C HIS A 65 1.26 -2.20 -2.03
N GLU A 66 1.59 -3.20 -2.84
CA GLU A 66 2.96 -3.65 -3.05
C GLU A 66 3.81 -2.57 -3.72
N LEU A 67 3.26 -1.86 -4.72
CA LEU A 67 3.94 -0.73 -5.36
C LEU A 67 4.23 0.42 -4.39
N ILE A 68 3.28 0.77 -3.52
CA ILE A 68 3.51 1.77 -2.45
C ILE A 68 4.67 1.32 -1.56
N LYS A 69 4.66 0.06 -1.10
CA LYS A 69 5.71 -0.47 -0.22
C LYS A 69 7.08 -0.45 -0.91
N GLN A 70 7.14 -0.92 -2.15
CA GLN A 70 8.39 -1.06 -2.91
C GLN A 70 8.97 0.26 -3.39
N ARG A 71 8.13 1.23 -3.77
CA ARG A 71 8.58 2.46 -4.43
C ARG A 71 8.62 3.67 -3.49
N ILE A 72 7.83 3.66 -2.41
CA ILE A 72 7.75 4.74 -1.43
C ILE A 72 8.40 4.30 -0.12
N PHE A 73 7.83 3.31 0.56
CA PHE A 73 8.24 2.99 1.94
C PHE A 73 9.65 2.41 2.03
N SER A 74 10.10 1.65 1.04
CA SER A 74 11.48 1.15 0.95
C SER A 74 12.54 2.25 0.94
N LYS A 75 12.17 3.46 0.50
CA LYS A 75 13.05 4.62 0.38
C LYS A 75 12.98 5.52 1.61
N ILE A 76 12.05 5.27 2.53
CA ILE A 76 11.97 5.99 3.79
C ILE A 76 12.99 5.35 4.73
N SER A 77 14.04 6.10 5.06
CA SER A 77 14.93 5.75 6.16
C SER A 77 14.40 6.39 7.44
N LEU A 78 14.38 5.61 8.52
CA LEU A 78 14.16 6.17 9.85
C LEU A 78 15.51 6.71 10.34
N PRO A 79 15.55 7.91 10.95
CA PRO A 79 16.72 8.30 11.72
C PRO A 79 16.95 7.27 12.84
N GLU A 80 18.23 6.95 13.10
CA GLU A 80 18.65 6.12 14.24
C GLU A 80 18.17 6.71 15.58
#